data_AF-A0A9P7FZV1-F1
#
_entry.id   AF-A0A9P7FZV1-F1
#
_cell.length_a   1.000
_cell.length_b   1.000
_cell.length_c   1.000
_cell.angle_alpha   90.00
_cell.angle_beta   90.00
_cell.angle_gamma   90.00
#
_symmetry.space_group_name_H-M   'P 1'
#
loop_
_entity.id
_entity.type
_entity.pdbx_description
1 polymer ?
#
loop_
_entity_poly.entity_id
_entity_poly.type
_entity_poly.pdbx_seq_one_letter_code
_entity_poly.pdbx_strand_id
1 'polypeptide(L)'
;FSWRTTLSANIFNTPPRLSIPDIQADLAFSLLTYAFALSNLARSTANSLGRYERDRHISDSDRKVKDEQLNVAVDFLCRASGIYTYIGDIVLPEWEIHIKGWPAAFEKPPDMSREVNSALAKMALADAQSLAIRKLLSKAAFESNIAPGPPLPRSHPSPALIAKLHLECASWYSSALSLVKATGARKRPSSASPEAGSGEVSTELRRYLADQTALHGALARKWLGVDSGEKGGSDKGGEAVGYLAWAKKDLEELKDDKKGFNISRGGDKDVRERLKEKITDELEGVNLFYKYYKKSNDSLHFQPVPTQAELQARIPSGIMAIGAKPCTPPTPAFGPNSVQQLRAKTTDIALKDNNAGDNPVDSTTAGAYAGA
;
A
#
# COMPACT_ATOMS: atom_id res chain seq x y z
N PHE A 1 -9.27 24.39 15.19
CA PHE A 1 -9.95 23.12 14.90
C PHE A 1 -9.59 22.09 15.95
N SER A 2 -10.39 21.04 16.16
CA SER A 2 -10.18 20.09 17.25
C SER A 2 -10.30 18.65 16.76
N TRP A 3 -9.18 17.91 16.77
CA TRP A 3 -9.04 16.58 16.17
C TRP A 3 -8.55 15.55 17.17
N ARG A 4 -8.88 14.27 16.96
CA ARG A 4 -8.29 13.15 17.71
C ARG A 4 -7.19 12.51 16.86
N THR A 5 -6.10 12.12 17.51
CA THR A 5 -5.04 11.35 16.85
C THR A 5 -5.48 9.91 16.67
N THR A 6 -5.07 9.28 15.57
CA THR A 6 -5.44 7.90 15.23
C THR A 6 -4.28 6.93 15.43
N LEU A 7 -3.04 7.42 15.32
CA LEU A 7 -1.84 6.57 15.33
C LEU A 7 -1.00 6.69 16.60
N SER A 8 -1.31 7.63 17.50
CA SER A 8 -0.67 7.74 18.81
C SER A 8 -0.91 6.50 19.67
N ALA A 9 0.14 6.00 20.30
CA ALA A 9 0.02 5.00 21.34
C ALA A 9 -0.68 5.61 22.58
N ASN A 10 -2.00 5.41 22.71
CA ASN A 10 -2.76 5.86 23.87
C ASN A 10 -3.10 4.68 24.78
N ILE A 11 -2.89 4.89 26.08
CA ILE A 11 -3.22 3.91 27.13
C ILE A 11 -4.75 3.80 27.31
N PHE A 12 -5.49 4.86 26.97
CA PHE A 12 -6.94 4.93 27.04
C PHE A 12 -7.60 4.74 25.67
N ASN A 13 -8.76 4.06 25.64
CA ASN A 13 -9.56 3.78 24.43
C ASN A 13 -10.04 5.05 23.69
N THR A 14 -9.82 6.25 24.21
CA THR A 14 -10.21 7.50 23.57
C THR A 14 -9.08 8.53 23.68
N PRO A 15 -8.38 8.81 22.57
CA PRO A 15 -7.38 9.87 22.51
C PRO A 15 -7.98 11.22 22.94
N PRO A 16 -7.25 12.05 23.71
CA PRO A 16 -7.67 13.42 23.94
C PRO A 16 -7.73 14.17 22.60
N ARG A 17 -8.64 15.15 22.53
CA ARG A 17 -8.72 16.04 21.36
C ARG A 17 -7.62 17.09 21.43
N LEU A 18 -6.87 17.23 20.35
CA LEU A 18 -5.87 18.28 20.16
C LEU A 18 -6.53 19.49 19.50
N SER A 19 -6.43 20.65 20.15
CA SER A 19 -6.87 21.93 19.56
C SER A 19 -5.71 22.52 18.76
N ILE A 20 -5.87 22.57 17.44
CA ILE A 20 -4.88 23.13 16.51
C ILE A 20 -5.60 24.21 15.69
N PRO A 21 -5.50 25.49 16.07
CA PRO A 21 -6.11 26.60 15.35
C PRO A 21 -5.30 26.97 14.09
N ASP A 22 -5.26 26.07 13.10
CA ASP A 22 -4.66 26.34 11.79
C ASP A 22 -5.41 25.59 10.68
N ILE A 23 -5.57 26.22 9.52
CA ILE A 23 -6.34 25.69 8.39
C ILE A 23 -5.58 24.57 7.65
N GLN A 24 -4.24 24.63 7.60
CA GLN A 24 -3.43 23.59 6.98
C GLN A 24 -3.41 22.34 7.86
N ALA A 25 -3.39 22.50 9.18
CA ALA A 25 -3.61 21.41 10.10
C ALA A 25 -4.99 20.76 9.90
N ASP A 26 -6.04 21.57 9.79
CA ASP A 26 -7.40 21.07 9.54
C ASP A 26 -7.52 20.31 8.20
N LEU A 27 -6.89 20.84 7.16
CA LEU A 27 -6.78 20.18 5.86
C LEU A 27 -6.06 18.84 5.96
N ALA A 28 -4.91 18.79 6.65
CA ALA A 28 -4.14 17.56 6.84
C ALA A 28 -4.98 16.48 7.54
N PHE A 29 -5.66 16.80 8.65
CA PHE A 29 -6.52 15.85 9.35
C PHE A 29 -7.74 15.42 8.54
N SER A 30 -8.32 16.33 7.75
CA SER A 30 -9.42 16.01 6.83
C SER A 30 -8.98 15.03 5.74
N LEU A 31 -7.81 15.27 5.13
CA LEU A 31 -7.23 14.38 4.13
C LEU A 31 -6.81 13.03 4.72
N LEU A 32 -6.22 13.00 5.92
CA LEU A 32 -5.94 11.77 6.65
C LEU A 32 -7.21 10.96 6.87
N THR A 33 -8.28 11.60 7.35
CA THR A 33 -9.58 10.95 7.57
C THR A 33 -10.14 10.37 6.27
N TYR A 34 -10.04 11.11 5.18
CA TYR A 34 -10.46 10.65 3.87
C TYR A 34 -9.64 9.45 3.37
N ALA A 35 -8.31 9.48 3.51
CA ALA A 35 -7.44 8.37 3.16
C ALA A 35 -7.74 7.12 4.01
N PHE A 36 -7.99 7.27 5.32
CA PHE A 36 -8.43 6.17 6.18
C PHE A 36 -9.79 5.62 5.76
N ALA A 37 -10.74 6.48 5.39
CA ALA A 37 -12.04 6.04 4.89
C ALA A 37 -11.92 5.21 3.61
N LEU A 38 -11.05 5.62 2.68
CA LEU A 38 -10.74 4.86 1.47
C LEU A 38 -10.09 3.50 1.80
N SER A 39 -9.11 3.47 2.70
CA SER A 39 -8.48 2.22 3.15
C SER A 39 -9.47 1.28 3.83
N ASN A 40 -10.35 1.80 4.68
CA ASN A 40 -11.40 1.03 5.36
C ASN A 40 -12.45 0.51 4.37
N LEU A 41 -12.85 1.33 3.39
CA LEU A 41 -13.78 0.92 2.34
C LEU A 41 -13.18 -0.18 1.46
N ALA A 42 -11.91 -0.07 1.08
CA ALA A 42 -11.19 -1.11 0.35
C ALA A 42 -11.17 -2.43 1.13
N ARG A 43 -10.82 -2.36 2.43
CA ARG A 43 -10.81 -3.52 3.31
C ARG A 43 -12.20 -4.14 3.47
N SER A 44 -13.23 -3.33 3.68
CA SER A 44 -14.62 -3.79 3.78
C SER A 44 -15.08 -4.47 2.49
N THR A 45 -14.76 -3.87 1.35
CA THR A 45 -15.07 -4.43 0.02
C THR A 45 -14.38 -5.78 -0.16
N ALA A 46 -13.06 -5.85 0.04
CA ALA A 46 -12.30 -7.09 -0.09
C ALA A 46 -12.75 -8.18 0.89
N ASN A 47 -13.16 -7.81 2.10
CA ASN A 47 -13.70 -8.74 3.10
C ASN A 47 -15.07 -9.29 2.70
N SER A 48 -15.97 -8.45 2.19
CA SER A 48 -17.31 -8.88 1.75
C SER A 48 -17.28 -9.86 0.58
N LEU A 49 -16.19 -9.87 -0.19
CA LEU A 49 -15.99 -10.83 -1.27
C LEU A 49 -15.73 -12.26 -0.78
N GLY A 50 -15.36 -12.45 0.50
CA GLY A 50 -14.98 -13.74 1.04
C GLY A 50 -13.81 -14.35 0.28
N ARG A 51 -13.76 -15.68 0.13
CA ARG A 51 -12.77 -16.42 -0.67
C ARG A 51 -13.42 -17.02 -1.92
N TYR A 52 -14.05 -16.17 -2.72
CA TYR A 52 -14.84 -16.58 -3.88
C TYR A 52 -14.05 -17.39 -4.92
N GLU A 53 -12.74 -17.17 -5.01
CA GLU A 53 -11.83 -17.94 -5.86
C GLU A 53 -11.71 -19.41 -5.45
N ARG A 54 -12.14 -19.77 -4.23
CA ARG A 54 -12.20 -21.15 -3.72
C ARG A 54 -13.58 -21.79 -3.81
N ASP A 55 -14.59 -21.05 -4.26
CA ASP A 55 -15.93 -21.59 -4.44
C ASP A 55 -15.98 -22.46 -5.71
N ARG A 56 -16.21 -23.76 -5.54
CA ARG A 56 -16.29 -24.72 -6.66
C ARG A 56 -17.51 -24.50 -7.56
N HIS A 57 -18.52 -23.78 -7.09
CA HIS A 57 -19.79 -23.59 -7.81
C HIS A 57 -19.92 -22.20 -8.43
N ILE A 58 -18.89 -21.34 -8.31
CA ILE A 58 -18.94 -20.01 -8.90
C ILE A 58 -18.91 -20.07 -10.42
N SER A 59 -19.79 -19.32 -11.07
CA SER A 59 -19.77 -19.16 -12.53
C SER A 59 -18.61 -18.25 -12.96
N ASP A 60 -18.13 -18.39 -14.20
CA ASP A 60 -17.06 -17.51 -14.71
C ASP A 60 -17.49 -16.03 -14.75
N SER A 61 -18.78 -15.77 -15.02
CA SER A 61 -19.35 -14.43 -14.97
C SER A 61 -19.34 -13.85 -13.56
N ASP A 62 -19.79 -14.61 -12.54
CA ASP A 62 -19.82 -14.13 -11.16
C ASP A 62 -18.40 -13.92 -10.62
N ARG A 63 -17.46 -14.80 -10.98
CA ARG A 63 -16.04 -14.64 -10.65
C ARG A 63 -15.48 -13.34 -11.20
N LYS A 64 -15.76 -13.02 -12.48
CA LYS A 64 -15.30 -11.76 -13.11
C LYS A 64 -15.90 -10.52 -12.44
N VAL A 65 -17.18 -10.55 -12.07
CA VAL A 65 -17.81 -9.45 -11.32
C VAL A 65 -17.12 -9.25 -9.97
N LYS A 66 -16.76 -10.33 -9.27
CA LYS A 66 -16.00 -10.24 -8.01
C LYS A 66 -14.55 -9.77 -8.22
N ASP A 67 -13.91 -10.16 -9.32
CA ASP A 67 -12.58 -9.65 -9.72
C ASP A 67 -12.62 -8.13 -10.00
N GLU A 68 -13.71 -7.62 -10.57
CA GLU A 68 -13.94 -6.19 -10.77
C GLU A 68 -14.16 -5.44 -9.44
N GLN A 69 -14.95 -6.00 -8.52
CA GLN A 69 -15.10 -5.44 -7.18
C GLN A 69 -13.77 -5.41 -6.41
N LEU A 70 -12.94 -6.44 -6.57
CA LEU A 70 -11.59 -6.47 -6.01
C LEU A 70 -10.71 -5.37 -6.63
N ASN A 71 -10.86 -5.10 -7.92
CA ASN A 71 -10.18 -4.00 -8.61
C ASN A 71 -10.60 -2.62 -8.09
N VAL A 72 -11.87 -2.44 -7.72
CA VAL A 72 -12.35 -1.21 -7.07
C VAL A 72 -11.67 -1.01 -5.71
N ALA A 73 -11.50 -2.08 -4.92
CA ALA A 73 -10.76 -2.00 -3.66
C ALA A 73 -9.29 -1.61 -3.86
N VAL A 74 -8.62 -2.16 -4.89
CA VAL A 74 -7.28 -1.73 -5.31
C VAL A 74 -7.26 -0.23 -5.62
N ASP A 75 -8.26 0.27 -6.35
CA ASP A 75 -8.37 1.67 -6.72
C ASP A 75 -8.38 2.62 -5.51
N PHE A 76 -9.21 2.30 -4.51
CA PHE A 76 -9.32 3.07 -3.27
C PHE A 76 -7.99 3.15 -2.53
N LEU A 77 -7.22 2.06 -2.48
CA LEU A 77 -5.92 2.03 -1.83
C LEU A 77 -4.86 2.81 -2.62
N CYS A 78 -4.86 2.74 -3.96
CA CYS A 78 -3.97 3.57 -4.78
C CYS A 78 -4.25 5.07 -4.61
N ARG A 79 -5.52 5.46 -4.43
CA ARG A 79 -5.92 6.84 -4.10
C ARG A 79 -5.49 7.23 -2.69
N ALA A 80 -5.72 6.37 -1.71
CA ALA A 80 -5.29 6.61 -0.34
C ALA A 80 -3.78 6.83 -0.26
N SER A 81 -2.99 6.01 -0.98
CA SER A 81 -1.54 6.17 -1.07
C SER A 81 -1.13 7.56 -1.57
N GLY A 82 -1.73 8.02 -2.68
CA GLY A 82 -1.43 9.34 -3.22
C GLY A 82 -1.86 10.50 -2.32
N ILE A 83 -2.93 10.33 -1.53
CA ILE A 83 -3.33 11.31 -0.52
C ILE A 83 -2.30 11.38 0.61
N TYR A 84 -1.84 10.24 1.14
CA TYR A 84 -0.77 10.22 2.15
C TYR A 84 0.53 10.86 1.63
N THR A 85 0.91 10.58 0.39
CA THR A 85 2.05 11.24 -0.27
C THR A 85 1.84 12.76 -0.34
N TYR A 86 0.67 13.21 -0.80
CA TYR A 86 0.34 14.64 -0.89
C TYR A 86 0.38 15.34 0.47
N ILE A 87 -0.13 14.70 1.53
CA ILE A 87 -0.03 15.22 2.90
C ILE A 87 1.45 15.37 3.30
N GLY A 88 2.25 14.32 3.11
CA GLY A 88 3.67 14.31 3.46
C GLY A 88 4.52 15.34 2.74
N ASP A 89 4.30 15.50 1.43
CA ASP A 89 5.19 16.26 0.55
C ASP A 89 4.75 17.72 0.37
N ILE A 90 3.47 18.03 0.56
CA ILE A 90 2.91 19.36 0.30
C ILE A 90 2.30 19.96 1.57
N VAL A 91 1.28 19.32 2.14
CA VAL A 91 0.49 19.94 3.23
C VAL A 91 1.31 20.12 4.51
N LEU A 92 2.06 19.10 4.93
CA LEU A 92 2.87 19.16 6.14
C LEU A 92 4.02 20.17 6.07
N PRO A 93 4.83 20.24 4.99
CA PRO A 93 5.83 21.29 4.88
C PRO A 93 5.25 22.71 4.88
N GLU A 94 4.09 22.95 4.25
CA GLU A 94 3.41 24.26 4.34
C GLU A 94 2.98 24.58 5.77
N TRP A 95 2.37 23.61 6.46
CA TRP A 95 1.99 23.75 7.86
C TRP A 95 3.20 24.02 8.76
N GLU A 96 4.34 23.36 8.51
CA GLU A 96 5.60 23.55 9.24
C GLU A 96 6.14 24.99 9.13
N ILE A 97 5.88 25.69 8.03
CA ILE A 97 6.24 27.12 7.88
C ILE A 97 5.38 27.98 8.79
N HIS A 98 4.06 27.72 8.86
CA HIS A 98 3.12 28.52 9.65
C HIS A 98 3.31 28.37 11.17
N ILE A 99 3.79 27.22 11.62
CA ILE A 99 4.01 26.93 13.05
C ILE A 99 5.41 27.34 13.56
N LYS A 100 6.28 27.93 12.73
CA LYS A 100 7.58 28.50 13.14
C LYS A 100 7.35 29.70 14.07
N GLY A 101 7.14 29.42 15.35
CA GLY A 101 6.80 30.42 16.38
C GLY A 101 5.84 29.91 17.45
N TRP A 102 5.29 28.70 17.30
CA TRP A 102 4.49 28.06 18.34
C TRP A 102 5.33 27.69 19.58
N PRO A 103 4.70 27.60 20.77
CA PRO A 103 5.41 27.25 21.99
C PRO A 103 6.14 25.91 21.84
N ALA A 104 7.36 25.83 22.36
CA ALA A 104 8.19 24.61 22.36
C ALA A 104 7.53 23.39 23.04
N ALA A 105 6.40 23.59 23.73
CA ALA A 105 5.61 22.56 24.40
C ALA A 105 4.60 21.83 23.47
N PHE A 106 4.40 22.26 22.22
CA PHE A 106 3.53 21.55 21.29
C PHE A 106 4.23 20.31 20.73
N GLU A 107 3.95 19.13 21.31
CA GLU A 107 4.38 17.85 20.75
C GLU A 107 3.53 17.50 19.52
N LYS A 108 4.17 17.52 18.35
CA LYS A 108 3.55 17.16 17.08
C LYS A 108 3.13 15.68 17.11
N PRO A 109 1.84 15.35 16.85
CA PRO A 109 1.39 13.98 16.87
C PRO A 109 2.01 13.17 15.70
N PRO A 110 2.17 11.84 15.86
CA PRO A 110 2.76 10.98 14.83
C PRO A 110 1.97 11.03 13.52
N ASP A 111 0.65 11.20 13.57
CA ASP A 111 -0.24 11.36 12.40
C ASP A 111 0.21 12.51 11.48
N MET A 112 0.86 13.53 12.05
CA MET A 112 1.34 14.71 11.32
C MET A 112 2.81 14.59 10.91
N SER A 113 3.49 13.47 11.13
CA SER A 113 4.88 13.25 10.69
C SER A 113 4.94 12.90 9.20
N ARG A 114 5.93 13.46 8.48
CA ARG A 114 6.19 13.12 7.07
C ARG A 114 6.57 11.65 6.92
N GLU A 115 7.37 11.13 7.84
CA GLU A 115 7.82 9.74 7.86
C GLU A 115 6.63 8.78 8.04
N VAL A 116 5.69 9.11 8.93
CA VAL A 116 4.47 8.31 9.14
C VAL A 116 3.58 8.36 7.89
N ASN A 117 3.35 9.52 7.30
CA ASN A 117 2.57 9.62 6.05
C ASN A 117 3.24 8.86 4.90
N SER A 118 4.58 8.95 4.79
CA SER A 118 5.35 8.15 3.82
C SER A 118 5.26 6.65 4.07
N ALA A 119 5.13 6.22 5.32
CA ALA A 119 4.92 4.82 5.68
C ALA A 119 3.50 4.35 5.32
N LEU A 120 2.47 5.16 5.63
CA LEU A 120 1.08 4.88 5.27
C LEU A 120 0.89 4.80 3.75
N ALA A 121 1.56 5.68 2.99
CA ALA A 121 1.54 5.66 1.53
C ALA A 121 2.07 4.33 0.97
N LYS A 122 3.20 3.85 1.51
CA LYS A 122 3.81 2.56 1.12
C LYS A 122 2.95 1.37 1.56
N MET A 123 2.40 1.41 2.77
CA MET A 123 1.49 0.38 3.29
C MET A 123 0.26 0.24 2.39
N ALA A 124 -0.37 1.36 2.01
CA ALA A 124 -1.54 1.35 1.13
C ALA A 124 -1.22 0.77 -0.26
N LEU A 125 -0.04 1.05 -0.82
CA LEU A 125 0.39 0.41 -2.08
C LEU A 125 0.64 -1.09 -1.92
N ALA A 126 1.27 -1.50 -0.82
CA ALA A 126 1.51 -2.91 -0.56
C ALA A 126 0.18 -3.68 -0.37
N ASP A 127 -0.79 -3.11 0.33
CA ASP A 127 -2.15 -3.66 0.45
C ASP A 127 -2.82 -3.77 -0.92
N ALA A 128 -2.73 -2.72 -1.74
CA ALA A 128 -3.29 -2.70 -3.08
C ALA A 128 -2.66 -3.77 -3.99
N GLN A 129 -1.34 -3.95 -3.90
CA GLN A 129 -0.62 -4.93 -4.71
C GLN A 129 -0.96 -6.35 -4.24
N SER A 130 -1.14 -6.56 -2.94
CA SER A 130 -1.61 -7.83 -2.38
C SER A 130 -2.98 -8.23 -2.94
N LEU A 131 -3.93 -7.28 -3.05
CA LEU A 131 -5.23 -7.51 -3.68
C LEU A 131 -5.11 -7.72 -5.20
N ALA A 132 -4.21 -7.01 -5.87
CA ALA A 132 -3.96 -7.20 -7.31
C ALA A 132 -3.38 -8.60 -7.60
N ILE A 133 -2.49 -9.11 -6.75
CA ILE A 133 -1.97 -10.49 -6.84
C ILE A 133 -3.12 -11.49 -6.65
N ARG A 134 -3.98 -11.27 -5.66
CA ARG A 134 -5.17 -12.12 -5.42
C ARG A 134 -6.06 -12.18 -6.67
N LYS A 135 -6.36 -11.04 -7.29
CA LYS A 135 -7.12 -10.96 -8.55
C LYS A 135 -6.43 -11.73 -9.67
N LEU A 136 -5.12 -11.52 -9.82
CA LEU A 136 -4.32 -12.15 -10.87
C LEU A 136 -4.32 -13.69 -10.74
N LEU A 137 -4.39 -14.21 -9.51
CA LEU A 137 -4.44 -15.64 -9.22
C LEU A 137 -5.87 -16.23 -9.21
N SER A 138 -6.93 -15.42 -9.36
CA SER A 138 -8.30 -15.88 -9.07
C SER A 138 -8.75 -17.05 -9.95
N LYS A 139 -8.43 -17.02 -11.25
CA LYS A 139 -8.75 -18.11 -12.18
C LYS A 139 -7.97 -19.38 -11.86
N ALA A 140 -6.67 -19.24 -11.59
CA ALA A 140 -5.80 -20.37 -11.29
C ALA A 140 -6.17 -21.03 -9.95
N ALA A 141 -6.51 -20.22 -8.95
CA ALA A 141 -7.02 -20.69 -7.66
C ALA A 141 -8.33 -21.47 -7.81
N PHE A 142 -9.24 -21.01 -8.67
CA PHE A 142 -10.48 -21.72 -8.97
C PHE A 142 -10.21 -23.11 -9.58
N GLU A 143 -9.36 -23.18 -10.61
CA GLU A 143 -9.00 -24.44 -11.29
C GLU A 143 -8.26 -25.41 -10.34
N SER A 144 -7.40 -24.89 -9.46
CA SER A 144 -6.69 -25.69 -8.45
C SER A 144 -7.59 -26.29 -7.36
N ASN A 145 -8.85 -25.87 -7.22
CA ASN A 145 -9.78 -26.54 -6.30
C ASN A 145 -10.14 -27.97 -6.74
N ILE A 146 -9.95 -28.28 -8.03
CA ILE A 146 -10.24 -29.59 -8.63
C ILE A 146 -9.02 -30.50 -8.49
N ALA A 147 -7.84 -29.98 -8.79
CA ALA A 147 -6.56 -30.67 -8.67
C ALA A 147 -5.54 -29.77 -7.95
N PRO A 148 -5.47 -29.83 -6.60
CA PRO A 148 -4.53 -29.00 -5.86
C PRO A 148 -3.10 -29.55 -6.01
N GLY A 149 -2.13 -28.64 -6.12
CA GLY A 149 -0.70 -28.96 -6.17
C GLY A 149 -0.14 -29.01 -7.59
N PRO A 150 1.11 -29.47 -7.76
CA PRO A 150 1.74 -29.65 -9.07
C PRO A 150 1.04 -30.67 -9.96
N PRO A 151 1.06 -30.49 -11.30
CA PRO A 151 1.53 -29.30 -12.00
C PRO A 151 0.55 -28.13 -11.86
N LEU A 152 1.05 -26.90 -12.01
CA LEU A 152 0.18 -25.73 -11.99
C LEU A 152 -0.82 -25.74 -13.16
N PRO A 153 -2.05 -25.20 -12.99
CA PRO A 153 -3.00 -25.10 -14.07
C PRO A 153 -2.48 -24.15 -15.16
N ARG A 154 -2.91 -24.37 -16.42
CA ARG A 154 -2.48 -23.56 -17.57
C ARG A 154 -2.87 -22.09 -17.47
N SER A 155 -3.91 -21.78 -16.69
CA SER A 155 -4.34 -20.42 -16.40
C SER A 155 -3.43 -19.69 -15.41
N HIS A 156 -2.52 -20.39 -14.75
CA HIS A 156 -1.64 -19.81 -13.75
C HIS A 156 -0.63 -18.84 -14.39
N PRO A 157 -0.53 -17.59 -13.92
CA PRO A 157 0.52 -16.66 -14.33
C PRO A 157 1.91 -17.23 -14.03
N SER A 158 2.98 -16.68 -14.62
CA SER A 158 4.34 -17.15 -14.32
C SER A 158 4.65 -17.11 -12.80
N PRO A 159 5.04 -18.22 -12.14
CA PRO A 159 5.38 -18.22 -10.71
C PRO A 159 6.49 -17.23 -10.36
N ALA A 160 7.52 -17.09 -11.21
CA ALA A 160 8.54 -16.05 -11.07
C ALA A 160 7.96 -14.62 -11.04
N LEU A 161 6.90 -14.34 -11.81
CA LEU A 161 6.24 -13.03 -11.79
C LEU A 161 5.58 -12.79 -10.43
N ILE A 162 4.83 -13.78 -9.94
CA ILE A 162 4.14 -13.70 -8.64
C ILE A 162 5.14 -13.54 -7.49
N ALA A 163 6.27 -14.25 -7.54
CA ALA A 163 7.34 -14.11 -6.58
C ALA A 163 7.85 -12.65 -6.51
N LYS A 164 8.16 -12.04 -7.66
CA LYS A 164 8.64 -10.65 -7.71
C LYS A 164 7.58 -9.64 -7.21
N LEU A 165 6.31 -9.88 -7.47
CA LEU A 165 5.22 -9.04 -6.96
C LEU A 165 5.13 -9.10 -5.43
N HIS A 166 5.32 -10.27 -4.83
CA HIS A 166 5.37 -10.41 -3.37
C HIS A 166 6.65 -9.84 -2.74
N LEU A 167 7.79 -9.94 -3.42
CA LEU A 167 9.04 -9.30 -2.98
C LEU A 167 8.88 -7.78 -2.87
N GLU A 168 8.20 -7.16 -3.83
CA GLU A 168 7.93 -5.72 -3.76
C GLU A 168 6.99 -5.36 -2.61
N CYS A 169 5.94 -6.17 -2.37
CA CYS A 169 5.07 -5.98 -1.19
C CYS A 169 5.89 -6.03 0.11
N ALA A 170 6.75 -7.03 0.26
CA ALA A 170 7.60 -7.18 1.44
C ALA A 170 8.57 -6.00 1.59
N SER A 171 9.13 -5.50 0.49
CA SER A 171 10.00 -4.30 0.47
C SER A 171 9.26 -3.05 0.97
N TRP A 172 8.05 -2.78 0.46
CA TRP A 172 7.25 -1.64 0.90
C TRP A 172 6.81 -1.73 2.36
N TYR A 173 6.36 -2.89 2.84
CA TYR A 173 6.01 -3.06 4.25
C TYR A 173 7.23 -2.91 5.17
N SER A 174 8.38 -3.47 4.79
CA SER A 174 9.64 -3.34 5.55
C SER A 174 10.11 -1.88 5.61
N SER A 175 10.03 -1.16 4.48
CA SER A 175 10.33 0.26 4.41
C SER A 175 9.37 1.09 5.27
N ALA A 176 8.07 0.82 5.21
CA ALA A 176 7.06 1.46 6.06
C ALA A 176 7.32 1.20 7.55
N LEU A 177 7.67 -0.03 7.94
CA LEU A 177 8.01 -0.39 9.31
C LEU A 177 9.24 0.38 9.81
N SER A 178 10.26 0.51 8.96
CA SER A 178 11.49 1.24 9.28
C SER A 178 11.21 2.72 9.51
N LEU A 179 10.38 3.34 8.67
CA LEU A 179 9.94 4.73 8.82
C LEU A 179 9.17 4.95 10.13
N VAL A 180 8.22 4.07 10.42
CA VAL A 180 7.42 4.12 11.66
C VAL A 180 8.30 3.97 12.91
N LYS A 181 9.30 3.08 12.88
CA LYS A 181 10.25 2.90 13.99
C LYS A 181 11.15 4.12 14.18
N ALA A 182 11.59 4.76 13.10
CA ALA A 182 12.44 5.95 13.17
C ALA A 182 11.74 7.14 13.86
N THR A 183 10.43 7.29 13.68
CA THR A 183 9.64 8.35 14.34
C THR A 183 9.62 8.22 15.86
N GLY A 184 9.57 6.99 16.40
CA GLY A 184 9.57 6.72 17.84
C GLY A 184 10.93 6.86 18.54
N ALA A 185 12.03 6.98 17.79
CA ALA A 185 13.39 7.04 18.34
C ALA A 185 13.89 8.47 18.64
N ARG A 186 13.12 9.51 18.30
CA ARG A 186 13.48 10.89 18.63
C ARG A 186 13.36 11.08 20.16
N LYS A 187 14.50 11.19 20.85
CA LYS A 187 14.63 11.33 22.32
C LYS A 187 13.68 12.39 22.86
N ARG A 188 12.82 11.99 23.81
CA ARG A 188 12.10 12.93 24.68
C ARG A 188 13.10 13.76 25.51
N PRO A 189 12.89 15.07 25.67
CA PRO A 189 13.50 15.79 26.78
C PRO A 189 12.95 15.21 28.10
N SER A 190 13.82 15.02 29.09
CA SER A 190 13.50 14.39 30.38
C SER A 190 12.50 15.16 31.26
N SER A 191 11.95 16.27 30.77
CA SER A 191 11.02 17.16 31.46
C SER A 191 9.56 17.04 31.01
N ALA A 192 9.23 16.18 30.04
CA ALA A 192 7.85 16.03 29.56
C ALA A 192 7.01 15.12 30.48
N SER A 193 5.87 15.63 30.97
CA SER A 193 4.92 14.90 31.81
C SER A 193 4.46 13.58 31.17
N PRO A 194 4.30 12.49 31.94
CA PRO A 194 3.86 11.19 31.43
C PRO A 194 2.44 11.17 30.83
N GLU A 195 1.66 12.22 31.04
CA GLU A 195 0.29 12.38 30.52
C GLU A 195 0.21 12.92 29.08
N ALA A 196 1.28 13.53 28.56
CA ALA A 196 1.35 13.87 27.14
C ALA A 196 1.56 12.56 26.37
N GLY A 197 0.63 12.22 25.47
CA GLY A 197 0.68 10.99 24.68
C GLY A 197 2.04 10.83 24.01
N SER A 198 2.62 9.62 24.03
CA SER A 198 3.91 9.43 23.40
C SER A 198 3.79 9.75 21.91
N GLY A 199 4.73 10.52 21.35
CA GLY A 199 4.89 10.69 19.89
C GLY A 199 5.23 9.37 19.17
N GLU A 200 5.01 8.24 19.82
CA GLU A 200 5.24 6.90 19.33
C GLU A 200 4.02 6.41 18.56
N VAL A 201 4.30 5.70 17.48
CA VAL A 201 3.28 5.07 16.64
C VAL A 201 2.77 3.79 17.32
N SER A 202 1.48 3.53 17.15
CA SER A 202 0.80 2.36 17.73
C SER A 202 1.56 1.05 17.49
N THR A 203 1.59 0.20 18.51
CA THR A 203 2.21 -1.14 18.44
C THR A 203 1.46 -2.05 17.46
N GLU A 204 0.15 -1.84 17.33
CA GLU A 204 -0.74 -2.54 16.38
C GLU A 204 -0.27 -2.35 14.93
N LEU A 205 0.03 -1.11 14.53
CA LEU A 205 0.50 -0.81 13.18
C LEU A 205 1.89 -1.41 12.93
N ARG A 206 2.81 -1.29 13.90
CA ARG A 206 4.15 -1.90 13.80
C ARG A 206 4.08 -3.42 13.64
N ARG A 207 3.20 -4.08 14.40
CA ARG A 207 2.95 -5.52 14.30
C ARG A 207 2.39 -5.88 12.93
N TYR A 208 1.36 -5.17 12.46
CA TYR A 208 0.78 -5.39 11.13
C TYR A 208 1.85 -5.34 10.03
N LEU A 209 2.68 -4.30 10.01
CA LEU A 209 3.74 -4.14 9.00
C LEU A 209 4.80 -5.26 9.09
N ALA A 210 5.16 -5.70 10.31
CA ALA A 210 6.08 -6.82 10.50
C ALA A 210 5.48 -8.15 10.00
N ASP A 211 4.23 -8.44 10.39
CA ASP A 211 3.52 -9.66 10.00
C ASP A 211 3.33 -9.72 8.47
N GLN A 212 2.94 -8.60 7.84
CA GLN A 212 2.80 -8.54 6.38
C GLN A 212 4.14 -8.64 5.65
N THR A 213 5.22 -8.07 6.20
CA THR A 213 6.58 -8.25 5.64
C THR A 213 6.98 -9.72 5.63
N ALA A 214 6.80 -10.40 6.77
CA ALA A 214 7.11 -11.82 6.90
C ALA A 214 6.25 -12.70 5.98
N LEU A 215 4.93 -12.45 5.96
CA LEU A 215 3.99 -13.19 5.11
C LEU A 215 4.36 -13.06 3.64
N HIS A 216 4.55 -11.83 3.14
CA HIS A 216 4.88 -11.62 1.73
C HIS A 216 6.28 -12.13 1.36
N GLY A 217 7.25 -12.08 2.28
CA GLY A 217 8.56 -12.71 2.11
C GLY A 217 8.46 -14.23 1.96
N ALA A 218 7.65 -14.88 2.80
CA ALA A 218 7.41 -16.32 2.71
C ALA A 218 6.67 -16.71 1.42
N LEU A 219 5.66 -15.94 1.02
CA LEU A 219 4.94 -16.16 -0.25
C LEU A 219 5.85 -15.97 -1.47
N ALA A 220 6.74 -14.98 -1.45
CA ALA A 220 7.75 -14.83 -2.50
C ALA A 220 8.62 -16.09 -2.63
N ARG A 221 9.14 -16.60 -1.50
CA ARG A 221 9.96 -17.83 -1.47
C ARG A 221 9.17 -19.05 -1.95
N LYS A 222 7.90 -19.19 -1.56
CA LYS A 222 7.00 -20.23 -2.09
C LYS A 222 7.00 -20.23 -3.61
N TRP A 223 6.76 -19.07 -4.21
CA TRP A 223 6.65 -18.97 -5.67
C TRP A 223 8.00 -19.08 -6.40
N LEU A 224 9.11 -18.67 -5.78
CA LEU A 224 10.45 -18.98 -6.30
C LEU A 224 10.71 -20.49 -6.33
N GLY A 225 10.35 -21.19 -5.26
CA GLY A 225 10.49 -22.65 -5.20
C GLY A 225 9.60 -23.36 -6.21
N VAL A 226 8.37 -22.90 -6.40
CA VAL A 226 7.46 -23.42 -7.45
C VAL A 226 8.00 -23.13 -8.85
N ASP A 227 8.56 -21.95 -9.11
CA ASP A 227 9.18 -21.63 -10.41
C ASP A 227 10.37 -22.55 -10.71
N SER A 228 11.25 -22.76 -9.73
CA SER A 228 12.38 -23.70 -9.85
C SER A 228 11.90 -25.14 -10.09
N GLY A 229 10.80 -25.56 -9.45
CA GLY A 229 10.24 -26.91 -9.60
C GLY A 229 9.54 -27.17 -10.93
N GLU A 230 8.76 -26.19 -11.44
CA GLU A 230 8.02 -26.34 -12.71
C GLU A 230 8.90 -26.11 -13.94
N LYS A 231 9.77 -25.09 -13.92
CA LYS A 231 10.56 -24.69 -15.11
C LYS A 231 12.02 -25.10 -15.05
N GLY A 232 12.55 -25.34 -13.84
CA GLY A 232 13.96 -25.68 -13.66
C GLY A 232 14.31 -27.12 -14.01
N GLY A 233 13.32 -27.94 -14.37
CA GLY A 233 13.53 -29.32 -14.80
C GLY A 233 14.30 -30.14 -13.77
N SER A 234 15.18 -31.02 -14.25
CA SER A 234 16.05 -31.84 -13.40
C SER A 234 17.08 -31.05 -12.62
N ASP A 235 17.45 -29.87 -13.08
CA ASP A 235 18.69 -29.21 -12.63
C ASP A 235 18.45 -28.29 -11.42
N LYS A 236 17.18 -27.92 -11.15
CA LYS A 236 16.81 -27.05 -10.03
C LYS A 236 15.92 -27.71 -8.99
N GLY A 237 15.83 -29.05 -8.99
CA GLY A 237 15.06 -29.80 -7.98
C GLY A 237 15.46 -29.45 -6.54
N GLY A 238 16.77 -29.33 -6.28
CA GLY A 238 17.31 -28.94 -4.97
C GLY A 238 16.95 -27.51 -4.57
N GLU A 239 16.98 -26.55 -5.51
CA GLU A 239 16.54 -25.17 -5.26
C GLU A 239 15.05 -25.09 -4.90
N ALA A 240 14.21 -25.84 -5.63
CA ALA A 240 12.77 -25.89 -5.40
C ALA A 240 12.47 -26.35 -3.96
N VAL A 241 13.12 -27.45 -3.54
CA VAL A 241 13.02 -27.99 -2.18
C VAL A 241 13.51 -26.98 -1.14
N GLY A 242 14.65 -26.33 -1.40
CA GLY A 242 15.24 -25.37 -0.48
C GLY A 242 14.36 -24.14 -0.23
N TYR A 243 13.85 -23.51 -1.30
CA TYR A 243 12.95 -22.36 -1.17
C TYR A 243 11.63 -22.72 -0.49
N LEU A 244 11.04 -23.89 -0.79
CA LEU A 244 9.79 -24.32 -0.17
C LEU A 244 9.96 -24.73 1.29
N ALA A 245 11.09 -25.35 1.65
CA ALA A 245 11.43 -25.61 3.05
C ALA A 245 11.55 -24.31 3.84
N TRP A 246 12.20 -23.30 3.25
CA TRP A 246 12.33 -21.99 3.86
C TRP A 246 10.96 -21.30 4.01
N ALA A 247 10.18 -21.21 2.94
CA ALA A 247 8.84 -20.61 2.99
C ALA A 247 7.94 -21.29 4.04
N LYS A 248 8.01 -22.63 4.14
CA LYS A 248 7.28 -23.40 5.15
C LYS A 248 7.67 -22.98 6.56
N LYS A 249 8.98 -22.94 6.85
CA LYS A 249 9.51 -22.54 8.16
C LYS A 249 9.05 -21.12 8.53
N ASP A 250 9.14 -20.16 7.62
CA ASP A 250 8.72 -18.78 7.90
C ASP A 250 7.21 -18.70 8.21
N LEU A 251 6.37 -19.46 7.50
CA LEU A 251 4.93 -19.51 7.75
C LEU A 251 4.58 -20.21 9.07
N GLU A 252 5.33 -21.25 9.45
CA GLU A 252 5.20 -21.92 10.75
C GLU A 252 5.55 -20.97 11.90
N GLU A 253 6.67 -20.26 11.79
CA GLU A 253 7.08 -19.24 12.76
C GLU A 253 6.03 -18.12 12.88
N LEU A 254 5.50 -17.63 11.76
CA LEU A 254 4.47 -16.59 11.75
C LEU A 254 3.13 -17.07 12.34
N LYS A 255 2.79 -18.35 12.18
CA LYS A 255 1.59 -18.97 12.78
C LYS A 255 1.74 -19.13 14.29
N ASP A 256 2.93 -19.53 14.74
CA ASP A 256 3.24 -19.90 16.12
C ASP A 256 3.69 -18.73 17.00
N ASP A 257 3.83 -17.51 16.46
CA ASP A 257 4.21 -16.33 17.23
C ASP A 257 3.12 -15.91 18.23
N LYS A 258 3.05 -16.65 19.33
CA LYS A 258 2.11 -16.50 20.46
C LYS A 258 2.38 -15.21 21.26
N LYS A 259 3.58 -14.61 21.14
CA LYS A 259 3.96 -13.38 21.85
C LYS A 259 3.36 -12.13 21.21
N GLY A 260 3.31 -12.06 19.88
CA GLY A 260 2.64 -10.96 19.16
C GLY A 260 1.13 -10.92 19.42
N PHE A 261 0.56 -12.06 19.82
CA PHE A 261 -0.87 -12.24 19.89
C PHE A 261 -1.51 -11.90 21.26
N ASN A 262 -0.84 -12.04 22.40
CA ASN A 262 -1.52 -11.95 23.69
C ASN A 262 -1.48 -10.58 24.40
N ILE A 263 -0.89 -9.54 23.80
CA ILE A 263 -0.58 -8.27 24.51
C ILE A 263 -1.47 -7.07 24.13
N SER A 264 -2.18 -7.08 23.00
CA SER A 264 -3.16 -6.01 22.70
C SER A 264 -4.55 -6.41 23.19
N ARG A 265 -4.93 -5.94 24.38
CA ARG A 265 -6.27 -6.12 25.00
C ARG A 265 -7.41 -5.40 24.24
N GLY A 266 -7.18 -4.97 22.99
CA GLY A 266 -8.11 -4.23 22.16
C GLY A 266 -7.87 -4.36 20.64
N GLY A 267 -7.03 -5.30 20.20
CA GLY A 267 -6.91 -5.61 18.76
C GLY A 267 -8.12 -6.43 18.30
N ASP A 268 -8.65 -6.13 17.12
CA ASP A 268 -9.81 -6.82 16.54
C ASP A 268 -9.51 -8.32 16.39
N LYS A 269 -10.11 -9.13 17.27
CA LYS A 269 -9.91 -10.59 17.34
C LYS A 269 -10.19 -11.23 15.97
N ASP A 270 -11.17 -10.71 15.26
CA ASP A 270 -11.60 -11.23 13.96
C ASP A 270 -10.52 -11.02 12.90
N VAL A 271 -9.83 -9.87 12.91
CA VAL A 271 -8.73 -9.58 11.98
C VAL A 271 -7.58 -10.55 12.18
N ARG A 272 -7.25 -10.87 13.43
CA ARG A 272 -6.24 -11.90 13.71
C ARG A 272 -6.66 -13.27 13.20
N GLU A 273 -7.87 -13.70 13.54
CA GLU A 273 -8.32 -15.05 13.20
C GLU A 273 -8.29 -15.26 11.68
N ARG A 274 -8.69 -14.25 10.91
CA ARG A 274 -8.58 -14.25 9.45
C ARG A 274 -7.12 -14.33 8.96
N LEU A 275 -6.19 -13.61 9.60
CA LEU A 275 -4.77 -13.69 9.26
C LEU A 275 -4.22 -15.10 9.52
N LYS A 276 -4.57 -15.69 10.67
CA LYS A 276 -4.17 -17.07 11.01
C LYS A 276 -4.73 -18.11 10.06
N GLU A 277 -5.99 -17.95 9.66
CA GLU A 277 -6.63 -18.79 8.66
C GLU A 277 -5.89 -18.66 7.31
N LYS A 278 -5.60 -17.43 6.86
CA LYS A 278 -4.82 -17.18 5.64
C LYS A 278 -3.44 -17.84 5.70
N ILE A 279 -2.70 -17.69 6.80
CA ILE A 279 -1.38 -18.34 6.99
C ILE A 279 -1.50 -19.86 6.93
N THR A 280 -2.55 -20.41 7.55
CA THR A 280 -2.77 -21.87 7.59
C THR A 280 -3.01 -22.42 6.18
N ASP A 281 -3.85 -21.77 5.37
CA ASP A 281 -4.09 -22.23 4.00
C ASP A 281 -2.83 -22.12 3.13
N GLU A 282 -2.06 -21.03 3.29
CA GLU A 282 -0.83 -20.85 2.53
C GLU A 282 0.20 -21.92 2.90
N LEU A 283 0.27 -22.29 4.18
CA LEU A 283 1.12 -23.36 4.70
C LEU A 283 0.68 -24.73 4.18
N GLU A 284 -0.62 -25.01 4.05
CA GLU A 284 -1.12 -26.22 3.39
C GLU A 284 -0.67 -26.29 1.93
N GLY A 285 -0.82 -25.17 1.19
CA GLY A 285 -0.33 -25.05 -0.18
C GLY A 285 1.18 -25.29 -0.29
N VAL A 286 2.00 -24.62 0.54
CA VAL A 286 3.46 -24.81 0.56
C VAL A 286 3.82 -26.26 0.86
N ASN A 287 3.14 -26.91 1.81
CA ASN A 287 3.41 -28.30 2.14
C ASN A 287 3.13 -29.25 0.97
N LEU A 288 2.09 -28.98 0.18
CA LEU A 288 1.75 -29.79 -0.98
C LEU A 288 2.85 -29.71 -2.05
N PHE A 289 3.27 -28.49 -2.41
CA PHE A 289 4.39 -28.27 -3.34
C PHE A 289 5.70 -28.87 -2.80
N TYR A 290 6.01 -28.64 -1.52
CA TYR A 290 7.22 -29.15 -0.88
C TYR A 290 7.31 -30.67 -0.95
N LYS A 291 6.24 -31.38 -0.56
CA LYS A 291 6.20 -32.84 -0.59
C LYS A 291 6.40 -33.38 -2.01
N TYR A 292 5.77 -32.75 -3.00
CA TYR A 292 5.88 -33.17 -4.39
C TYR A 292 7.30 -33.00 -4.93
N TYR A 293 7.86 -31.78 -4.87
CA TYR A 293 9.20 -31.54 -5.43
C TYR A 293 10.30 -32.21 -4.62
N LYS A 294 10.13 -32.38 -3.30
CA LYS A 294 11.05 -33.18 -2.51
C LYS A 294 11.06 -34.63 -2.97
N LYS A 295 9.89 -35.25 -3.15
CA LYS A 295 9.81 -36.61 -3.68
C LYS A 295 10.45 -36.70 -5.07
N SER A 296 10.16 -35.75 -5.96
CA SER A 296 10.78 -35.71 -7.30
C SER A 296 12.29 -35.57 -7.23
N ASN A 297 12.80 -34.71 -6.34
CA ASN A 297 14.23 -34.53 -6.16
C ASN A 297 14.90 -35.78 -5.58
N ASP A 298 14.31 -36.39 -4.56
CA ASP A 298 14.88 -37.55 -3.87
C ASP A 298 14.79 -38.85 -4.69
N SER A 299 13.96 -38.90 -5.75
CA SER A 299 13.75 -40.10 -6.57
C SER A 299 14.17 -39.98 -8.04
N LEU A 300 14.20 -38.77 -8.60
CA LEU A 300 14.47 -38.55 -10.02
C LEU A 300 15.68 -37.63 -10.25
N HIS A 301 15.79 -36.52 -9.53
CA HIS A 301 16.76 -35.46 -9.88
C HIS A 301 18.07 -35.51 -9.09
N PHE A 302 18.01 -36.00 -7.85
CA PHE A 302 19.12 -36.15 -6.90
C PHE A 302 19.99 -34.88 -6.75
N GLN A 303 19.39 -33.70 -6.91
CA GLN A 303 20.12 -32.44 -6.78
C GLN A 303 20.35 -32.11 -5.30
N PRO A 304 21.54 -31.62 -4.93
CA PRO A 304 21.80 -31.14 -3.58
C PRO A 304 20.90 -29.94 -3.27
N VAL A 305 20.38 -29.88 -2.04
CA VAL A 305 19.57 -28.74 -1.58
C VAL A 305 20.51 -27.60 -1.17
N PRO A 306 20.47 -26.43 -1.83
CA PRO A 306 21.34 -25.32 -1.48
C PRO A 306 21.05 -24.79 -0.08
N THR A 307 22.06 -24.19 0.54
CA THR A 307 21.92 -23.51 1.83
C THR A 307 21.06 -22.26 1.73
N GLN A 308 20.51 -21.81 2.85
CA GLN A 308 19.70 -20.59 2.90
C GLN A 308 20.47 -19.34 2.40
N ALA A 309 21.77 -19.25 2.66
CA ALA A 309 22.61 -18.15 2.20
C ALA A 309 22.76 -18.13 0.67
N GLU A 310 22.96 -19.30 0.06
CA GLU A 310 23.06 -19.42 -1.41
C GLU A 310 21.71 -19.10 -2.08
N LEU A 311 20.60 -19.54 -1.49
CA LEU A 311 19.26 -19.20 -1.97
C LEU A 311 19.00 -17.69 -1.85
N GLN A 312 19.35 -17.08 -0.72
CA GLN A 312 19.19 -15.63 -0.51
C GLN A 312 19.93 -14.81 -1.57
N ALA A 313 21.12 -15.24 -2.00
CA ALA A 313 21.90 -14.58 -3.05
C ALA A 313 21.26 -14.68 -4.45
N ARG A 314 20.34 -15.63 -4.66
CA ARG A 314 19.61 -15.85 -5.92
C ARG A 314 18.24 -15.19 -5.97
N ILE A 315 17.81 -14.52 -4.88
CA ILE A 315 16.52 -13.83 -4.84
C ILE A 315 16.58 -12.59 -5.76
N PRO A 316 15.67 -12.48 -6.75
CA PRO A 316 15.63 -11.32 -7.64
C PRO A 316 15.05 -10.08 -6.95
N SER A 317 15.14 -8.92 -7.61
CA SER A 317 14.43 -7.72 -7.16
C SER A 317 12.91 -7.85 -7.37
N GLY A 318 12.16 -7.16 -6.51
CA GLY A 318 10.72 -7.00 -6.63
C GLY A 318 10.31 -6.19 -7.87
N ILE A 319 9.03 -6.32 -8.24
CA ILE A 319 8.41 -5.50 -9.29
C ILE A 319 7.08 -4.93 -8.81
N MET A 320 6.76 -3.75 -9.32
CA MET A 320 5.53 -3.04 -9.04
C MET A 320 4.49 -3.30 -10.16
N ALA A 321 3.29 -3.74 -9.79
CA ALA A 321 2.17 -3.87 -10.74
C ALA A 321 1.21 -2.68 -10.71
N ILE A 322 1.23 -1.89 -9.64
CA ILE A 322 0.28 -0.81 -9.38
C ILE A 322 1.00 0.42 -8.81
N GLY A 323 0.54 1.61 -9.16
CA GLY A 323 1.13 2.87 -8.69
C GLY A 323 0.18 3.71 -7.86
N ALA A 324 0.74 4.63 -7.07
CA ALA A 324 -0.04 5.64 -6.38
C ALA A 324 -0.76 6.53 -7.40
N LYS A 325 -2.01 6.88 -7.12
CA LYS A 325 -2.74 7.86 -7.92
C LYS A 325 -2.47 9.25 -7.35
N PRO A 326 -1.81 10.16 -8.09
CA PRO A 326 -1.51 11.48 -7.59
C PRO A 326 -2.76 12.19 -7.08
N CYS A 327 -2.70 12.74 -5.87
CA CYS A 327 -3.78 13.56 -5.33
C CYS A 327 -3.63 14.98 -5.89
N THR A 328 -4.58 15.41 -6.71
CA THR A 328 -4.68 16.79 -7.18
C THR A 328 -5.76 17.51 -6.38
N PRO A 329 -5.45 18.68 -5.79
CA PRO A 329 -6.46 19.45 -5.06
C PRO A 329 -7.56 19.92 -6.03
N PRO A 330 -8.83 19.95 -5.60
CA PRO A 330 -9.90 20.49 -6.43
C PRO A 330 -9.68 21.98 -6.69
N THR A 331 -10.21 22.48 -7.81
CA THR A 331 -10.18 23.92 -8.11
C THR A 331 -10.87 24.69 -6.97
N PRO A 332 -10.26 25.77 -6.45
CA PRO A 332 -10.85 26.56 -5.39
C PRO A 332 -12.27 27.03 -5.75
N ALA A 333 -13.21 26.89 -4.81
CA ALA A 333 -14.58 27.38 -5.02
C ALA A 333 -14.66 28.91 -5.05
N PHE A 334 -13.74 29.58 -4.33
CA PHE A 334 -13.66 31.03 -4.18
C PHE A 334 -12.19 31.49 -4.15
N GLY A 335 -11.95 32.77 -4.45
CA GLY A 335 -10.63 33.38 -4.44
C GLY A 335 -9.86 33.28 -5.78
N PRO A 336 -8.56 33.62 -5.77
CA PRO A 336 -7.70 33.57 -6.94
C PRO A 336 -7.72 32.18 -7.60
N ASN A 337 -7.94 32.13 -8.91
CA ASN A 337 -8.04 30.89 -9.70
C ASN A 337 -9.28 30.04 -9.42
N SER A 338 -10.31 30.60 -8.77
CA SER A 338 -11.61 29.93 -8.67
C SER A 338 -12.31 29.85 -10.03
N VAL A 339 -13.21 28.87 -10.17
CA VAL A 339 -13.99 28.66 -11.42
C VAL A 339 -14.78 29.92 -11.79
N GLN A 340 -15.34 30.62 -10.80
CA GLN A 340 -16.09 31.86 -11.03
C GLN A 340 -15.19 32.99 -11.55
N GLN A 341 -13.99 33.14 -10.98
CA GLN A 341 -13.06 34.18 -11.43
C GLN A 341 -12.41 33.84 -12.77
N LEU A 342 -12.11 32.56 -13.03
CA LEU A 342 -11.67 32.10 -14.34
C LEU A 342 -12.74 32.41 -15.39
N ARG A 343 -14.01 32.10 -15.11
CA ARG A 343 -15.14 32.47 -15.98
C ARG A 343 -15.23 33.99 -16.18
N ALA A 344 -15.15 34.78 -15.11
CA ALA A 344 -15.18 36.25 -15.20
C ALA A 344 -14.01 36.81 -16.04
N LYS A 345 -12.81 36.28 -15.86
CA LYS A 345 -11.63 36.65 -16.67
C LYS A 345 -11.81 36.24 -18.13
N THR A 346 -12.36 35.06 -18.41
CA THR A 346 -12.65 34.62 -19.79
C THR A 346 -13.72 35.49 -20.43
N THR A 347 -14.77 35.89 -19.71
CA THR A 347 -15.79 36.82 -20.24
C THR A 347 -15.21 38.21 -20.51
N ASP A 348 -14.35 38.72 -19.63
CA ASP A 348 -13.71 40.02 -19.82
C ASP A 348 -12.74 40.02 -21.02
N ILE A 349 -12.03 38.91 -21.26
CA ILE A 349 -11.17 38.74 -22.44
C ILE A 349 -12.03 38.67 -23.71
N ALA A 350 -13.10 37.88 -23.73
CA ALA A 350 -14.00 37.78 -24.87
C ALA A 350 -14.69 39.12 -25.22
N LEU A 351 -15.02 39.94 -24.20
CA LEU A 351 -15.57 41.28 -24.40
C LEU A 351 -14.52 42.27 -24.93
N LYS A 352 -13.24 42.12 -24.55
CA LYS A 352 -12.14 42.93 -25.10
C LYS A 352 -11.80 42.57 -26.53
N ASP A 353 -11.85 41.29 -26.89
CA ASP A 353 -11.63 40.83 -28.27
C ASP A 353 -12.76 41.28 -29.21
N ASN A 354 -14.01 41.34 -28.72
CA ASN A 354 -15.15 41.87 -29.50
C ASN A 354 -15.12 43.39 -29.69
N ASN A 355 -14.40 44.15 -28.86
CA ASN A 355 -14.25 45.61 -28.99
C ASN A 355 -13.00 46.03 -29.79
N ALA A 356 -12.15 45.08 -30.19
CA ALA A 356 -10.96 45.35 -31.01
C ALA A 356 -11.22 45.24 -32.53
N GLY A 357 -12.48 45.02 -32.94
CA GLY A 357 -12.88 44.77 -34.33
C GLY A 357 -13.41 45.97 -35.12
N ASP A 358 -13.35 47.20 -34.60
CA ASP A 358 -13.87 48.38 -35.29
C ASP A 358 -12.83 49.52 -35.32
N ASN A 359 -11.81 49.33 -36.16
CA ASN A 359 -11.01 50.45 -36.66
C ASN A 359 -11.47 50.75 -38.09
N PRO A 360 -12.05 51.94 -38.36
CA PRO A 360 -12.45 52.29 -39.70
C PRO A 360 -11.22 52.54 -40.57
N VAL A 361 -11.25 51.96 -41.77
CA VAL A 361 -10.31 52.19 -42.86
C VAL A 361 -10.46 53.64 -43.30
N ASP A 362 -9.46 54.48 -43.02
CA ASP A 362 -9.33 55.79 -43.67
C ASP A 362 -8.20 55.74 -44.70
N SER A 363 -8.62 55.70 -45.96
CA SER A 363 -7.81 55.87 -47.14
C SER A 363 -7.63 57.37 -47.42
N THR A 364 -6.39 57.87 -47.39
CA THR A 364 -6.02 59.01 -48.23
C THR A 364 -4.55 58.94 -48.62
N THR A 365 -4.36 59.18 -49.91
CA THR A 365 -3.16 59.00 -50.74
C THR A 365 -2.19 60.18 -50.73
N ALA A 366 -0.93 59.84 -51.04
CA ALA A 366 0.08 60.60 -51.80
C ALA A 366 1.06 61.54 -51.05
N GLY A 367 2.36 61.30 -51.30
CA GLY A 367 3.45 62.24 -51.05
C GLY A 367 4.83 61.59 -51.03
N ALA A 368 5.41 61.34 -52.21
CA ALA A 368 6.81 60.96 -52.36
C ALA A 368 7.72 62.20 -52.20
N TYR A 369 8.84 62.11 -51.46
CA TYR A 369 10.10 62.80 -51.77
C TYR A 369 11.29 62.22 -50.99
N ALA A 370 12.47 62.31 -51.61
CA ALA A 370 13.73 61.69 -51.23
C ALA A 370 14.68 62.63 -50.46
N GLY A 371 15.63 62.03 -49.73
CA GLY A 371 17.03 62.50 -49.65
C GLY A 371 17.43 63.38 -48.46
N ALA A 372 18.24 62.82 -47.55
CA ALA A 372 19.62 63.23 -47.23
C ALA A 372 20.24 62.22 -46.27
#